data_AF-A0A7Y0X449-F1
#
_entry.id   AF-A0A7Y0X449-F1
#
_cell.length_a   1.000
_cell.length_b   1.000
_cell.length_c   1.000
_cell.angle_alpha   90.00
_cell.angle_beta   90.00
_cell.angle_gamma   90.00
#
_symmetry.space_group_name_H-M   'P 1'
#
loop_
_entity.id
_entity.type
_entity.pdbx_description
1 polymer ?
#
loop_
_entity_poly.entity_id
_entity_poly.type
_entity_poly.pdbx_seq_one_letter_code
_entity_poly.pdbx_strand_id
1 'polypeptide(L)'
;LGGFVAASYMRGIPLVMLPTTLLAMVDSSVGGKVGLDLPEGKNLVGAFLQPRLVAADLGFLESLPGRELSRGLAEVIKMGLLAGGEFFGA
;
A
#
# COMPACT_ATOMS: atom_id res chain seq x y z
N LEU A 1 2.30 7.81 -6.11
CA LEU A 1 2.41 8.40 -7.47
C LEU A 1 1.47 7.78 -8.50
N GLY A 2 1.65 6.52 -8.94
CA GLY A 2 0.85 5.95 -10.05
C GLY A 2 -0.66 6.05 -9.87
N GLY A 3 -1.17 5.79 -8.66
CA GLY A 3 -2.59 5.99 -8.34
C GLY A 3 -3.06 7.45 -8.42
N PHE A 4 -2.22 8.43 -8.09
CA PHE A 4 -2.56 9.86 -8.22
C PHE A 4 -2.58 10.29 -9.69
N VAL A 5 -1.67 9.75 -10.52
CA VAL A 5 -1.72 9.93 -11.98
C VAL A 5 -3.04 9.36 -12.52
N ALA A 6 -3.43 8.15 -12.13
CA ALA A 6 -4.70 7.56 -12.54
C ALA A 6 -5.90 8.40 -12.08
N ALA A 7 -5.86 9.00 -10.88
CA ALA A 7 -6.95 9.83 -10.36
C ALA A 7 -7.07 11.18 -11.09
N SER A 8 -5.96 11.76 -11.54
CA SER A 8 -5.92 13.11 -12.13
C SER A 8 -5.98 13.12 -13.66
N TYR A 9 -5.46 12.08 -14.32
CA TYR A 9 -5.47 11.99 -15.77
C TYR A 9 -6.89 11.94 -16.32
N MET A 10 -7.26 12.94 -17.13
CA MET A 10 -8.62 13.11 -17.68
C MET A 10 -9.73 13.03 -16.63
N ARG A 11 -9.46 13.48 -15.39
CA ARG A 11 -10.36 13.40 -14.23
C ARG A 11 -10.66 11.97 -13.73
N GLY A 12 -9.86 11.00 -14.13
CA GLY A 12 -9.91 9.64 -13.59
C GLY A 12 -9.88 8.57 -14.67
N ILE A 13 -8.98 7.60 -14.50
CA ILE A 13 -8.95 6.34 -15.25
C ILE A 13 -8.91 5.14 -14.30
N PRO A 14 -9.30 3.94 -14.76
CA PRO A 14 -9.19 2.73 -13.94
C PRO A 14 -7.77 2.45 -13.47
N LEU A 15 -7.63 1.98 -12.22
CA LEU A 15 -6.36 1.62 -11.60
C LEU A 15 -6.37 0.12 -11.23
N VAL A 16 -5.32 -0.60 -11.61
CA VAL A 16 -4.99 -1.93 -11.08
C VAL A 16 -3.65 -1.83 -10.36
N MET A 17 -3.57 -2.37 -9.14
CA MET A 17 -2.34 -2.36 -8.36
C MET A 17 -1.73 -3.76 -8.29
N LEU A 18 -0.43 -3.85 -8.57
CA LEU A 18 0.39 -5.04 -8.37
C LEU A 18 1.46 -4.70 -7.30
N PRO A 19 1.11 -4.72 -6.01
CA PRO A 19 2.07 -4.44 -4.95
C PRO A 19 3.15 -5.52 -4.89
N THR A 20 4.43 -5.12 -4.95
CA THR A 20 5.58 -6.05 -4.95
C THR A 20 6.37 -6.05 -3.65
N THR A 21 5.99 -5.21 -2.68
CA THR A 21 6.57 -5.20 -1.33
C THR A 21 5.52 -5.60 -0.32
N LEU A 22 5.93 -6.26 0.77
CA LEU A 22 5.00 -6.65 1.84
C LEU A 22 4.26 -5.44 2.41
N LEU A 23 4.97 -4.32 2.61
CA LEU A 23 4.37 -3.06 3.07
C LEU A 23 3.24 -2.59 2.14
N ALA A 24 3.46 -2.65 0.83
CA ALA A 24 2.45 -2.22 -0.13
C ALA A 24 1.26 -3.18 -0.17
N MET A 25 1.48 -4.48 0.01
CA MET A 25 0.44 -5.50 0.05
C MET A 25 -0.50 -5.31 1.25
N VAL A 26 0.04 -4.94 2.42
CA VAL A 26 -0.75 -4.88 3.67
C VAL A 26 -1.30 -3.49 3.99
N ASP A 27 -0.69 -2.42 3.45
CA ASP A 27 -1.10 -1.04 3.77
C ASP A 27 -1.50 -0.25 2.51
N SER A 28 -0.54 0.13 1.66
CA SER A 28 -0.81 1.14 0.62
C SER A 28 -1.80 0.70 -0.48
N SER A 29 -2.02 -0.61 -0.63
CA SER A 29 -2.96 -1.14 -1.62
C SER A 29 -4.42 -1.13 -1.14
N VAL A 30 -4.66 -0.81 0.13
CA VAL A 30 -5.98 -0.79 0.76
C VAL A 30 -6.32 0.65 1.20
N GLY A 31 -7.60 1.03 1.07
CA GLY A 31 -8.10 2.34 1.52
C GLY A 31 -8.08 3.47 0.48
N GLY A 32 -7.47 3.25 -0.70
CA GLY A 32 -7.59 4.14 -1.86
C GLY A 32 -6.89 5.51 -1.73
N LYS A 33 -6.05 5.70 -0.71
CA LYS A 33 -5.24 6.91 -0.53
C LYS A 33 -4.13 6.94 -1.57
N VAL A 34 -4.13 7.94 -2.45
CA VAL A 34 -3.06 8.15 -3.44
C VAL A 34 -2.52 9.56 -3.32
N GLY A 35 -1.21 9.73 -3.36
CA GLY A 35 -0.59 11.04 -3.20
C GLY A 35 0.82 11.15 -3.74
N LEU A 36 1.36 12.35 -3.57
CA LEU A 36 2.73 12.74 -3.88
C LEU A 36 3.27 13.70 -2.82
N ASP A 37 4.59 13.84 -2.81
CA ASP A 37 5.29 14.74 -1.90
C ASP A 37 5.50 16.09 -2.56
N LEU A 38 5.44 17.14 -1.75
CA LEU A 38 5.83 18.50 -2.11
C LEU A 38 7.05 18.92 -1.29
N PRO A 39 7.81 19.96 -1.71
CA PRO A 39 8.88 20.53 -0.89
C PRO A 39 8.41 20.91 0.53
N GLU A 40 7.15 21.31 0.67
CA GLU A 40 6.54 21.72 1.94
C GLU A 40 6.12 20.55 2.82
N GLY A 41 6.01 19.32 2.28
CA GLY A 41 5.66 18.16 3.09
C GLY A 41 5.26 16.90 2.33
N LYS A 42 5.24 15.80 3.08
CA LYS A 42 4.95 14.45 2.58
C LYS A 42 3.45 14.23 2.43
N ASN A 43 3.02 13.64 1.30
CA ASN A 43 1.63 13.26 1.02
C ASN A 43 0.58 14.38 1.21
N LEU A 44 0.96 15.66 1.08
CA LEU A 44 0.02 16.78 1.26
C LEU A 44 -0.96 16.93 0.10
N VAL A 45 -0.59 16.49 -1.10
CA VAL A 45 -1.44 16.51 -2.29
C VAL A 45 -1.76 15.08 -2.71
N GLY A 46 -3.05 14.82 -2.92
CA GLY A 46 -3.53 13.49 -3.22
C GLY A 46 -5.00 13.46 -3.63
N ALA A 47 -5.50 12.23 -3.79
CA ALA A 47 -6.89 11.93 -4.06
C ALA A 47 -7.27 10.61 -3.37
N PHE A 48 -8.57 10.34 -3.32
CA PHE A 48 -9.09 9.02 -2.98
C PHE A 48 -9.57 8.34 -4.26
N LEU A 49 -8.85 7.29 -4.69
CA LEU A 49 -9.21 6.48 -5.86
C LEU A 49 -9.12 5.00 -5.47
N GLN A 50 -10.25 4.30 -5.54
CA GLN A 50 -10.27 2.87 -5.30
C GLN A 50 -9.75 2.10 -6.52
N PRO A 51 -8.83 1.14 -6.35
CA PRO A 51 -8.42 0.26 -7.44
C PRO A 51 -9.58 -0.64 -7.88
N ARG A 52 -9.58 -1.01 -9.17
CA ARG A 52 -10.46 -2.08 -9.70
C ARG A 52 -10.02 -3.46 -9.27
N LEU A 53 -8.72 -3.63 -9.02
CA LEU A 53 -8.10 -4.88 -8.59
C LEU A 53 -6.79 -4.59 -7.85
N VAL A 54 -6.53 -5.36 -6.81
CA VAL A 54 -5.21 -5.49 -6.18
C VAL A 54 -4.78 -6.95 -6.37
N ALA A 55 -3.68 -7.17 -7.07
CA ALA A 55 -3.10 -8.49 -7.30
C ALA A 55 -1.78 -8.62 -6.53
N ALA A 56 -1.83 -9.18 -5.33
CA ALA A 56 -0.67 -9.40 -4.47
C ALA A 56 -0.11 -10.82 -4.65
N ASP A 57 0.96 -10.95 -5.42
CA ASP A 57 1.67 -12.21 -5.61
C ASP A 57 2.83 -12.33 -4.61
N LEU A 58 2.81 -13.38 -3.79
CA LEU A 58 3.84 -13.63 -2.77
C LEU A 58 5.20 -13.96 -3.39
N GLY A 59 5.26 -14.42 -4.64
CA GLY A 59 6.51 -14.70 -5.35
C GLY A 59 7.42 -13.47 -5.46
N PHE A 60 6.87 -12.25 -5.46
CA PHE A 60 7.68 -11.03 -5.43
C PHE A 60 8.51 -10.88 -4.16
N LEU A 61 8.05 -11.46 -3.03
CA LEU A 61 8.73 -11.36 -1.74
C LEU A 61 10.03 -12.17 -1.69
N GLU A 62 10.19 -13.19 -2.55
CA GLU A 62 11.39 -14.03 -2.61
C GLU A 62 12.64 -13.22 -2.98
N SER A 63 12.46 -12.19 -3.80
CA SER A 63 13.55 -11.30 -4.24
C SER A 63 13.67 -10.03 -3.39
N LEU A 64 12.75 -9.81 -2.44
CA LEU A 64 12.69 -8.58 -1.66
C LEU A 64 13.82 -8.54 -0.61
N PRO A 65 14.58 -7.43 -0.50
CA PRO A 65 15.60 -7.31 0.52
C PRO A 65 15.02 -7.52 1.92
N GLY A 66 15.69 -8.29 2.77
CA GLY A 66 15.19 -8.66 4.10
C GLY A 66 14.78 -7.44 4.95
N ARG A 67 15.47 -6.30 4.81
CA ARG A 67 15.11 -5.05 5.50
C ARG A 67 13.75 -4.49 5.07
N GLU A 68 13.39 -4.60 3.79
CA GLU A 68 12.08 -4.16 3.29
C GLU A 68 10.98 -5.13 3.72
N LEU A 69 11.29 -6.43 3.81
CA LEU A 69 10.37 -7.41 4.38
C LEU A 69 10.09 -7.09 5.86
N SER A 70 11.12 -6.79 6.67
CA SER A 70 10.94 -6.39 8.07
C SER A 70 10.07 -5.14 8.23
N ARG A 71 10.16 -4.17 7.31
CA ARG A 71 9.28 -2.98 7.32
C ARG A 71 7.81 -3.33 7.09
N GLY A 72 7.52 -4.25 6.17
CA GLY A 72 6.17 -4.74 5.96
C GLY A 72 5.64 -5.50 7.17
N LEU A 73 6.47 -6.36 7.77
CA LEU A 73 6.11 -7.12 8.98
C LEU A 73 5.77 -6.21 10.17
N ALA A 74 6.43 -5.06 10.31
CA ALA A 74 6.09 -4.10 11.36
C ALA A 74 4.64 -3.62 11.26
N GLU A 75 4.13 -3.40 10.04
CA GLU A 75 2.73 -3.05 9.81
C GLU A 75 1.77 -4.22 10.09
N VAL A 76 2.17 -5.45 9.76
CA VAL A 76 1.40 -6.65 10.11
C VAL A 76 1.28 -6.80 11.63
N ILE A 77 2.38 -6.64 12.37
CA ILE A 77 2.38 -6.67 13.84
C ILE A 77 1.50 -5.56 14.41
N LYS A 78 1.55 -4.35 13.84
CA LYS A 78 0.67 -3.24 14.21
C LYS A 78 -0.80 -3.63 14.05
N MET A 79 -1.17 -4.24 12.92
CA MET A 79 -2.54 -4.71 12.69
C MET A 79 -2.91 -5.79 13.72
N GLY A 80 -1.99 -6.72 14.02
CA GLY A 80 -2.15 -7.71 15.08
C GLY A 80 -2.49 -7.07 16.42
N LEU A 81 -1.64 -6.17 16.90
CA LEU A 81 -1.81 -5.47 18.17
C LEU A 81 -3.14 -4.69 18.24
N LEU A 82 -3.59 -4.09 17.13
CA LEU A 82 -4.83 -3.32 17.07
C LEU A 82 -6.08 -4.21 17.02
N ALA A 83 -6.02 -5.32 16.28
CA ALA A 83 -7.16 -6.23 16.14
C ALA A 83 -7.31 -7.17 17.35
N GLY A 84 -6.20 -7.55 17.98
CA GLY A 84 -6.16 -8.54 19.06
C GLY A 84 -6.58 -9.94 18.62
N GLY A 85 -6.85 -10.80 19.60
CA GLY A 85 -7.33 -12.17 19.38
C GLY A 85 -6.34 -13.06 18.61
N GLU A 86 -6.89 -14.02 17.85
CA GLU A 86 -6.15 -15.04 17.09
C GLU A 86 -5.13 -14.44 16.11
N PHE A 87 -5.32 -13.19 15.68
CA PHE A 87 -4.41 -12.53 14.76
C PHE A 87 -3.12 -12.02 15.42
N PHE A 88 -3.16 -11.70 16.72
CA PHE A 88 -1.96 -11.28 17.46
C PHE A 88 -1.29 -12.43 18.23
N GLY A 89 -2.10 -13.35 18.76
CA GLY A 89 -1.61 -14.49 19.51
C GLY A 89 -2.44 -15.74 19.19
N ALA A 90 -1.81 -16.90 19.30
CA ALA A 90 -2.54 -18.16 19.49
C ALA A 90 -2.97 -18.29 20.96
#